data_AF-A0A2A9PMN9-F1
#
_entry.id   AF-A0A2A9PMN9-F1
#
_cell.length_a   1.000
_cell.length_b   1.000
_cell.length_c   1.000
_cell.angle_alpha   90.00
_cell.angle_beta   90.00
_cell.angle_gamma   90.00
#
_symmetry.space_group_name_H-M   'P 1'
#
loop_
_entity.id
_entity.type
_entity.pdbx_description
1 polymer ?
#
loop_
_entity_poly.entity_id
_entity_poly.type
_entity_poly.pdbx_seq_one_letter_code
_entity_poly.pdbx_strand_id
1 'polypeptide(L)'
;MVSTVTLLVALGGLLSAATANLKPTTIPQIIDDCESRTVCIDMINSCGNLYGTCIPACLPRPTFTPQPCTLSSVVKTYPTP
;
A
#
# COMPACT_ATOMS: atom_id res chain seq x y z
N MET A 1 -26.98 -10.76 8.60
CA MET A 1 -26.91 -12.21 8.35
C MET A 1 -25.53 -12.63 8.83
N VAL A 2 -25.29 -13.24 9.98
CA VAL A 2 -26.01 -14.05 10.98
C VAL A 2 -25.20 -13.81 12.28
N SER A 3 -25.79 -13.69 13.47
CA SER A 3 -25.66 -14.76 14.45
C SER A 3 -26.59 -14.49 15.63
N THR A 4 -27.73 -15.15 15.60
CA THR A 4 -28.64 -15.35 16.72
C THR A 4 -27.95 -16.24 17.75
N VAL A 5 -27.30 -15.66 18.76
CA VAL A 5 -26.84 -16.42 19.94
C VAL A 5 -27.53 -15.86 21.17
N THR A 6 -28.83 -16.12 21.25
CA THR A 6 -29.60 -16.03 22.49
C THR A 6 -30.17 -17.43 22.72
N LEU A 7 -29.42 -18.31 23.37
CA LEU A 7 -29.92 -19.62 23.79
C LEU A 7 -29.62 -19.87 25.27
N LEU A 8 -30.69 -19.71 26.06
CA LEU A 8 -31.02 -20.26 27.38
C LEU A 8 -29.89 -20.74 28.31
N VAL A 9 -29.88 -20.17 29.54
CA VAL A 9 -30.06 -20.97 30.77
C VAL A 9 -30.49 -20.07 31.93
N ALA A 10 -31.72 -20.27 32.39
CA ALA A 10 -32.16 -19.91 33.74
C ALA A 10 -32.23 -21.21 34.56
N LEU A 11 -31.61 -21.22 35.74
CA LEU A 11 -32.03 -21.88 36.99
C LEU A 11 -30.86 -21.88 38.00
N GLY A 12 -31.00 -21.05 39.04
CA GLY A 12 -30.46 -21.22 40.40
C GLY A 12 -29.01 -21.66 40.63
N GLY A 13 -28.16 -20.71 41.03
CA GLY A 13 -26.88 -20.98 41.68
C GLY A 13 -26.01 -19.72 41.73
N LEU A 14 -25.67 -19.23 42.93
CA LEU A 14 -24.73 -18.12 43.15
C LEU A 14 -23.31 -18.55 42.73
N LEU A 15 -23.04 -18.57 41.44
CA LEU A 15 -21.67 -18.49 40.92
C LEU A 15 -21.49 -17.05 40.47
N SER A 16 -20.68 -16.30 41.21
CA SER A 16 -20.20 -14.98 40.81
C SER A 16 -19.37 -15.12 39.54
N ALA A 17 -20.04 -15.09 38.39
CA ALA A 17 -19.39 -14.90 37.10
C ALA A 17 -18.82 -13.48 37.13
N ALA A 18 -17.51 -13.37 37.36
CA ALA A 18 -16.80 -12.13 37.12
C ALA A 18 -16.92 -11.84 35.62
N THR A 19 -17.87 -10.98 35.25
CA THR A 19 -18.02 -10.47 33.90
C THR A 19 -16.79 -9.63 33.60
N ALA A 20 -15.75 -10.25 33.04
CA ALA A 20 -14.64 -9.52 32.45
C ALA A 20 -15.24 -8.65 31.35
N ASN A 21 -15.35 -7.35 31.61
CA ASN A 21 -15.74 -6.36 30.61
C ASN A 21 -14.56 -6.25 29.64
N LEU A 22 -14.52 -7.14 28.65
CA LEU A 22 -13.55 -7.07 27.57
C LEU A 22 -13.87 -5.80 26.79
N LYS A 23 -13.17 -4.72 27.13
CA LYS A 23 -13.12 -3.54 26.28
C LYS A 23 -12.73 -4.02 24.88
N PRO A 24 -13.54 -3.75 23.85
CA PRO A 24 -13.16 -4.08 22.49
C PRO A 24 -11.84 -3.35 22.19
N THR A 25 -10.75 -4.09 22.11
CA THR A 25 -9.50 -3.56 21.60
C THR A 25 -9.69 -3.46 20.10
N THR A 26 -9.93 -2.24 19.61
CA THR A 26 -9.86 -1.94 18.18
C THR A 26 -8.46 -2.29 17.70
N ILE A 27 -8.33 -3.40 16.98
CA ILE A 27 -7.11 -3.72 16.25
C ILE A 27 -6.98 -2.62 15.18
N PRO A 28 -5.86 -1.88 15.12
CA PRO A 28 -5.65 -0.94 14.03
C PRO A 28 -5.72 -1.73 12.72
N GLN A 29 -6.75 -1.45 11.93
CA GLN A 29 -6.84 -1.96 10.58
C GLN A 29 -5.69 -1.30 9.82
N ILE A 30 -4.68 -2.07 9.42
CA ILE A 30 -3.67 -1.58 8.47
C ILE A 30 -4.41 -1.50 7.13
N ILE A 31 -5.01 -0.33 6.88
CA ILE A 31 -5.57 -0.01 5.58
C ILE A 31 -4.37 0.34 4.70
N ASP A 32 -4.00 -0.56 3.81
CA ASP A 32 -2.92 -0.35 2.83
C ASP A 32 -3.42 0.64 1.77
N ASP A 33 -3.31 1.93 2.08
CA ASP A 33 -3.65 3.00 1.16
C ASP A 33 -2.53 3.18 0.14
N CYS A 34 -2.80 2.82 -1.11
CA CYS A 34 -1.80 2.88 -2.17
C CYS A 34 -1.50 4.32 -2.63
N GLU A 35 -2.34 5.29 -2.29
CA GLU A 35 -2.15 6.70 -2.62
C GLU A 35 -1.11 7.36 -1.71
N SER A 36 -0.98 6.87 -0.47
CA SER A 36 0.02 7.32 0.50
C SER A 36 1.47 6.95 0.14
N ARG A 37 1.67 6.07 -0.85
CA ARG A 37 2.99 5.61 -1.28
C ARG A 37 3.20 5.90 -2.76
N THR A 38 4.43 6.26 -3.09
CA THR A 38 4.84 6.55 -4.47
C THR A 38 5.78 5.47 -4.97
N VAL A 39 5.60 5.06 -6.22
CA VAL A 39 6.54 4.20 -6.96
C VAL A 39 7.09 4.98 -8.14
N CYS A 40 8.41 4.98 -8.29
CA CYS A 40 9.08 5.55 -9.45
C CYS A 40 9.38 4.44 -10.46
N ILE A 41 9.02 4.69 -11.71
CA ILE A 41 9.20 3.76 -12.82
C ILE A 41 10.27 4.35 -13.71
N ASP A 42 11.48 3.82 -13.62
CA ASP A 42 12.60 4.18 -14.47
C ASP A 42 12.79 3.14 -15.57
N MET A 43 12.84 3.59 -16.81
CA MET A 43 12.98 2.76 -18.00
C MET A 43 14.08 3.32 -18.90
N ILE A 44 14.64 2.47 -19.76
CA ILE A 44 15.63 2.86 -20.75
C ILE A 44 15.06 2.52 -22.13
N ASN A 45 15.07 3.49 -23.05
CA ASN A 45 14.61 3.24 -24.42
C ASN A 45 15.70 2.54 -25.25
N SER A 46 15.39 2.16 -26.50
CA SER A 46 16.33 1.45 -27.38
C SER A 46 17.63 2.22 -27.67
N CYS A 47 17.65 3.53 -27.44
CA CYS A 47 18.81 4.39 -27.64
C CYS A 47 19.60 4.67 -26.36
N GLY A 48 19.24 4.07 -25.23
CA GLY A 48 19.95 4.24 -23.96
C GLY A 48 19.50 5.45 -23.13
N ASN A 49 18.43 6.15 -23.54
CA ASN A 49 17.93 7.29 -22.78
C ASN A 49 17.04 6.81 -21.63
N LEU A 50 17.34 7.32 -20.42
CA LEU A 50 16.49 7.13 -19.24
C LEU A 50 15.21 7.95 -19.38
N TYR A 51 14.09 7.33 -19.05
CA TYR A 51 12.79 7.98 -18.97
C TYR A 51 11.96 7.33 -17.88
N GLY A 52 11.09 8.11 -17.25
CA GLY A 52 10.33 7.60 -16.12
C GLY A 52 9.40 8.63 -15.51
N THR A 53 8.61 8.17 -14.57
CA THR A 53 7.76 9.02 -13.74
C THR A 53 7.50 8.35 -12.39
N CYS A 54 7.10 9.15 -11.40
CA CYS A 54 6.70 8.66 -10.09
C CYS A 54 5.17 8.81 -9.95
N ILE A 55 4.49 7.70 -9.67
CA ILE A 55 3.04 7.61 -9.55
C ILE A 55 2.65 6.96 -8.22
N PRO A 56 1.40 7.11 -7.75
CA PRO A 56 0.89 6.32 -6.63
C PRO A 56 1.15 4.82 -6.82
N ALA A 57 1.37 4.09 -5.73
CA ALA A 57 1.70 2.66 -5.76
C ALA A 57 0.55 1.76 -6.25
N CYS A 58 -0.60 2.36 -6.56
CA CYS A 58 -1.84 1.72 -6.97
C CYS A 58 -1.70 0.88 -8.25
N LEU A 59 -2.57 -0.13 -8.36
CA LEU A 59 -2.74 -0.98 -9.52
C LEU A 59 -4.11 -0.75 -10.17
N PRO A 60 -4.28 -0.93 -11.49
CA PRO A 60 -3.23 -1.23 -12.47
C PRO A 60 -2.40 0.01 -12.83
N ARG A 61 -1.10 -0.18 -13.11
CA ARG A 61 -0.22 0.92 -13.49
C ARG A 61 -0.43 1.29 -14.97
N PRO A 62 -0.31 2.57 -15.33
CA PRO A 62 -0.33 3.00 -16.72
C PRO A 62 0.88 2.42 -17.48
N THR A 63 0.70 2.20 -18.77
CA THR A 63 1.78 1.85 -19.70
C THR A 63 2.39 3.11 -20.28
N PHE A 64 3.72 3.20 -20.29
CA PHE A 64 4.44 4.34 -20.84
C PHE A 64 5.00 3.99 -22.21
N THR A 65 4.79 4.89 -23.18
CA THR A 65 5.42 4.76 -24.50
C THR A 65 6.82 5.37 -24.46
N PRO A 66 7.86 4.68 -24.96
CA PRO A 66 9.20 5.24 -25.05
C PRO A 66 9.20 6.52 -25.89
N GLN A 67 9.89 7.54 -25.41
CA GLN A 67 10.12 8.76 -26.17
C GLN A 67 11.08 8.52 -27.37
N PRO A 68 10.96 9.32 -28.46
CA PRO A 68 11.90 9.26 -29.58
C PRO A 68 13.34 9.41 -29.11
N CYS A 69 14.27 8.82 -29.87
CA CYS A 69 15.68 8.97 -29.57
C CYS A 69 16.10 10.42 -29.80
N THR A 70 16.31 11.14 -28.70
CA THR A 70 17.00 12.43 -28.71
C THR A 70 18.50 12.18 -28.70
N LEU A 71 19.25 12.90 -29.54
CA LEU A 71 20.72 12.93 -29.50
C LEU A 71 21.15 13.79 -28.30
N SER A 72 20.98 13.28 -27.08
CA SER A 72 21.54 13.93 -25.90
C SER A 72 23.03 13.61 -25.84
N SER A 73 23.85 14.48 -26.43
CA SER A 73 25.29 14.53 -26.17
C SER A 73 25.50 14.89 -24.70
N VAL A 74 25.64 13.88 -23.84
CA VAL A 74 26.14 14.10 -22.48
C VAL A 74 27.63 14.39 -22.61
N VAL A 75 28.00 15.65 -22.84
CA VAL A 75 29.34 16.11 -22.53
C VAL A 75 29.48 16.03 -21.02
N LYS A 76 30.01 14.92 -20.51
CA LYS A 76 30.55 14.90 -19.15
C LYS A 76 31.81 15.76 -19.16
N THR A 77 31.67 17.06 -18.95
CA THR A 77 32.77 17.86 -18.43
C THR A 77 32.99 17.41 -16.98
N TYR A 78 33.81 16.39 -16.80
CA TYR A 78 34.41 16.12 -15.51
C TYR A 78 35.25 17.35 -15.14
N PRO A 79 35.00 18.04 -14.00
CA PRO A 79 35.97 19.00 -13.50
C PRO A 79 37.24 18.22 -13.16
N THR A 80 38.34 18.56 -13.84
CA THR A 80 39.69 18.06 -13.53
C THR A 80 40.07 18.46 -12.10
N PRO A 81 40.72 17.56 -11.32
CA PRO A 81 41.15 17.82 -9.95
C PRO A 81 42.19 18.93 -9.83
#